data_AF-A0A6J1Q0H5-F1
#
_entry.id   AF-A0A6J1Q0H5-F1
#
_cell.length_a   1.000
_cell.length_b   1.000
_cell.length_c   1.000
_cell.angle_alpha   90.00
_cell.angle_beta   90.00
_cell.angle_gamma   90.00
#
_symmetry.space_group_name_H-M   'P 1'
#
loop_
_entity.id
_entity.type
_entity.pdbx_description
1 polymer ?
#
loop_
_entity_poly.entity_id
_entity_poly.type
_entity_poly.pdbx_seq_one_letter_code
_entity_poly.pdbx_strand_id
1 'polypeptide(L)'
;MINSIFITSDITMDYIVDWIPMFLIVLGGLSNLYTRVIHVDKFRVLFERMSKDWALQKTHDETRIMHEHAEASRLFTLRYLSLTYIAIGIYSMWMLTPEVLDIMSPMNESRPRRQPIDIQFVVNEERYFYVVRYQTCLVFVILPLIYVGCSTLFVTLTQHVCGMCKLMG
;
A
#
# COMPACT_ATOMS: atom_id res chain seq x y z
N MET A 1 16.44 -16.84 -36.14
CA MET A 1 17.25 -16.50 -34.94
C MET A 1 17.12 -15.04 -34.50
N ILE A 2 16.98 -14.09 -35.44
CA ILE A 2 16.75 -12.66 -35.09
C ILE A 2 15.35 -12.43 -34.49
N ASN A 3 14.30 -13.08 -35.00
CA ASN A 3 12.95 -12.96 -34.43
C ASN A 3 12.80 -13.54 -33.03
N SER A 4 13.51 -14.62 -32.67
CA SER A 4 13.41 -15.18 -31.32
C SER A 4 14.05 -14.28 -30.28
N ILE A 5 15.16 -13.62 -30.63
CA ILE A 5 15.86 -12.65 -29.76
C ILE A 5 15.01 -11.40 -29.58
N PHE A 6 14.38 -10.90 -30.64
CA PHE A 6 13.49 -9.73 -30.57
C PHE A 6 12.23 -10.01 -29.75
N ILE A 7 11.60 -11.19 -29.93
CA ILE A 7 10.46 -11.63 -29.12
C ILE A 7 10.86 -11.81 -27.65
N THR A 8 12.00 -12.43 -27.35
CA THR A 8 12.49 -12.51 -25.96
C THR A 8 12.87 -11.14 -25.40
N SER A 9 13.40 -10.23 -26.20
CA SER A 9 13.76 -8.86 -25.79
C SER A 9 12.53 -8.03 -25.43
N ASP A 10 11.51 -8.03 -26.29
CA ASP A 10 10.24 -7.33 -26.04
C ASP A 10 9.54 -7.92 -24.81
N ILE A 11 9.48 -9.26 -24.68
CA ILE A 11 8.93 -9.93 -23.49
C ILE A 11 9.74 -9.57 -22.23
N THR A 12 11.06 -9.44 -22.32
CA THR A 12 11.90 -9.12 -21.14
C THR A 12 11.74 -7.66 -20.73
N MET A 13 11.68 -6.72 -21.69
CA MET A 13 11.54 -5.30 -21.38
C MET A 13 10.13 -4.96 -20.89
N ASP A 14 9.07 -5.50 -21.51
CA ASP A 14 7.70 -5.31 -21.05
C ASP A 14 7.50 -5.92 -19.65
N TYR A 15 8.05 -7.11 -19.40
CA TYR A 15 8.02 -7.72 -18.08
C TYR A 15 8.81 -6.91 -17.05
N ILE A 16 9.99 -6.39 -17.38
CA ILE A 16 10.74 -5.53 -16.46
C ILE A 16 9.95 -4.25 -16.14
N VAL A 17 9.35 -3.61 -17.14
CA VAL A 17 8.57 -2.37 -16.97
C VAL A 17 7.34 -2.61 -16.09
N ASP A 18 6.65 -3.74 -16.24
CA ASP A 18 5.48 -4.08 -15.42
C ASP A 18 5.82 -4.39 -13.96
N TRP A 19 7.00 -4.97 -13.72
CA TRP A 19 7.42 -5.39 -12.39
C TRP A 19 8.16 -4.30 -11.59
N ILE A 20 8.84 -3.37 -12.27
CA ILE A 20 9.54 -2.26 -11.63
C ILE A 20 8.65 -1.52 -10.61
N PRO A 21 7.43 -1.09 -10.94
CA PRO A 21 6.55 -0.41 -9.98
C PRO A 21 6.25 -1.26 -8.75
N MET A 22 6.01 -2.57 -8.94
CA MET A 22 5.72 -3.48 -7.83
C MET A 22 6.95 -3.64 -6.93
N PHE A 23 8.13 -3.84 -7.50
CA PHE A 23 9.39 -3.92 -6.75
C PHE A 23 9.70 -2.64 -5.99
N LEU A 24 9.51 -1.47 -6.60
CA LEU A 24 9.72 -0.17 -5.96
C LEU A 24 8.80 0.01 -4.75
N ILE A 25 7.52 -0.35 -4.87
CA ILE A 25 6.57 -0.28 -3.77
C ILE A 25 6.97 -1.22 -2.63
N VAL A 26 7.35 -2.46 -2.94
CA VAL A 26 7.77 -3.46 -1.93
C VAL A 26 9.05 -3.02 -1.23
N LEU A 27 10.07 -2.58 -1.97
CA LEU A 27 11.32 -2.07 -1.40
C LEU A 27 11.10 -0.81 -0.57
N GLY A 28 10.25 0.11 -1.05
CA GLY A 28 9.84 1.31 -0.31
C GLY A 28 9.13 0.97 0.99
N GLY A 29 8.27 -0.05 0.99
CA GLY A 29 7.56 -0.51 2.19
C GLY A 29 8.47 -1.21 3.19
N LEU A 30 9.34 -2.11 2.73
CA LEU A 30 10.30 -2.81 3.58
C LEU A 30 11.31 -1.86 4.21
N SER A 31 11.86 -0.91 3.43
CA SER A 31 12.80 0.09 3.95
C SER A 31 12.15 0.99 5.00
N ASN A 32 10.89 1.41 4.79
CA ASN A 32 10.12 2.17 5.78
C ASN A 32 9.90 1.38 7.07
N LEU A 33 9.45 0.12 6.95
CA LEU A 33 9.22 -0.76 8.10
C LEU A 33 10.52 -0.99 8.88
N TYR A 34 11.59 -1.34 8.17
CA TYR A 34 12.91 -1.57 8.75
C TYR A 34 13.42 -0.34 9.51
N THR A 35 13.33 0.84 8.90
CA THR A 35 13.76 2.10 9.52
C THR A 35 12.99 2.37 10.83
N ARG A 36 11.70 2.04 10.88
CA ARG A 36 10.86 2.21 12.07
C ARG A 36 11.20 1.22 13.18
N VAL A 37 11.46 -0.04 12.81
CA VAL A 37 11.85 -1.06 13.78
C VAL A 37 13.17 -0.68 14.45
N ILE A 38 14.16 -0.22 13.67
CA ILE A 38 15.44 0.25 14.23
C ILE A 38 15.26 1.48 15.12
N HIS A 39 14.40 2.42 14.70
CA HIS A 39 14.24 3.70 15.40
C HIS A 39 13.02 3.74 16.31
N VAL A 40 12.54 2.58 16.78
CA VAL A 40 11.30 2.47 17.56
C VAL A 40 11.34 3.34 18.82
N ASP A 41 12.49 3.41 19.50
CA ASP A 41 12.68 4.24 20.68
C ASP A 41 12.54 5.73 20.37
N LYS A 42 13.05 6.18 19.22
CA LYS A 42 12.90 7.57 18.79
C LYS A 42 11.43 7.90 18.50
N PHE A 43 10.71 7.00 17.82
CA PHE A 43 9.28 7.17 17.60
C PHE A 43 8.50 7.22 18.90
N ARG A 44 8.82 6.35 19.86
CA ARG A 44 8.20 6.37 21.20
C ARG A 44 8.40 7.71 21.90
N VAL A 45 9.63 8.25 21.89
CA VAL A 45 9.92 9.58 22.46
C VAL A 45 9.11 10.68 21.75
N LEU A 46 8.96 10.62 20.43
CA LEU A 46 8.14 11.58 19.68
C LEU A 46 6.67 11.52 20.08
N PHE A 47 6.09 10.33 20.23
CA PHE A 47 4.71 10.17 20.68
C PHE A 47 4.52 10.63 22.13
N GLU A 48 5.46 10.34 23.02
CA GLU A 48 5.42 10.81 24.41
C GLU A 48 5.47 12.34 24.48
N ARG A 49 6.31 12.98 23.66
CA ARG A 49 6.36 14.44 23.55
C ARG A 49 5.07 15.01 23.01
N MET A 50 4.56 14.47 21.89
CA MET A 50 3.28 14.87 21.33
C MET A 50 2.16 14.76 22.38
N SER A 51 2.08 13.65 23.12
CA SER A 51 1.08 13.48 24.19
C SER A 51 1.22 14.52 25.30
N LYS A 52 2.45 14.83 25.73
CA LYS A 52 2.71 15.88 26.73
C LYS A 52 2.30 17.25 26.21
N ASP A 53 2.65 17.56 24.96
CA ASP A 53 2.27 18.81 24.31
C ASP A 53 0.75 18.96 24.32
N TRP A 54 -0.01 17.92 23.95
CA TRP A 54 -1.47 17.94 24.00
C TRP A 54 -2.05 18.13 25.40
N ALA A 55 -1.39 17.60 26.44
CA ALA A 55 -1.81 17.75 27.84
C ALA A 55 -1.56 19.15 28.43
N LEU A 56 -0.66 19.94 27.84
CA LEU A 56 -0.41 21.31 28.30
C LEU A 56 -1.65 22.19 28.10
N GLN A 57 -1.94 23.01 29.11
CA GLN A 57 -2.99 24.02 29.03
C GLN A 57 -2.62 25.02 27.93
N LYS A 58 -3.52 25.18 26.96
CA LYS A 58 -3.40 26.09 25.83
C LYS A 58 -4.58 27.06 25.86
N THR A 59 -4.37 28.24 25.29
CA THR A 59 -5.45 29.16 24.97
C THR A 59 -6.40 28.55 23.93
N HIS A 60 -7.58 29.15 23.79
CA HIS A 60 -8.56 28.71 22.80
C HIS A 60 -7.99 28.77 21.36
N ASP A 61 -7.25 29.82 21.02
CA ASP A 61 -6.67 29.99 19.68
C ASP A 61 -5.54 28.99 19.41
N GLU A 62 -4.66 28.75 20.37
CA GLU A 62 -3.61 27.73 20.24
C GLU A 62 -4.21 26.32 20.06
N THR A 63 -5.25 26.02 20.83
CA THR A 63 -5.99 24.75 20.72
C THR A 63 -6.63 24.60 19.34
N ARG A 64 -7.26 25.67 18.83
CA ARG A 64 -7.86 25.70 17.49
C ARG A 64 -6.82 25.41 16.39
N ILE A 65 -5.65 26.05 16.46
CA ILE A 65 -4.57 25.83 15.47
C ILE A 65 -4.08 24.38 15.51
N MET A 66 -3.83 23.83 16.70
CA MET A 66 -3.39 22.43 16.84
C MET A 66 -4.44 21.44 16.29
N HIS A 67 -5.72 21.69 16.53
CA HIS A 67 -6.80 20.87 15.97
C HIS A 67 -6.89 20.97 14.45
N GLU A 68 -6.70 22.14 13.85
CA GLU A 68 -6.71 22.31 12.39
C GLU A 68 -5.65 21.42 11.71
N HIS A 69 -4.42 21.39 12.25
CA HIS A 69 -3.35 20.53 11.76
C HIS A 69 -3.62 19.03 12.03
N ALA A 70 -4.17 18.70 13.20
CA ALA A 70 -4.55 17.33 13.51
C ALA A 70 -5.65 16.82 12.56
N GLU A 71 -6.67 17.62 12.28
CA GLU A 71 -7.75 17.30 11.35
C GLU A 71 -7.25 17.17 9.92
N ALA A 72 -6.34 18.05 9.48
CA ALA A 72 -5.70 17.93 8.17
C ALA A 72 -4.97 16.58 8.03
N SER A 73 -4.22 16.18 9.06
CA SER A 73 -3.53 14.87 9.08
C SER A 73 -4.52 13.68 9.09
N ARG A 74 -5.64 13.80 9.81
CA ARG A 74 -6.70 12.79 9.86
C ARG A 74 -7.39 12.64 8.50
N LEU A 75 -7.76 13.75 7.87
CA LEU A 75 -8.39 13.75 6.56
C LEU A 75 -7.45 13.19 5.49
N PHE A 76 -6.16 13.58 5.52
CA PHE A 76 -5.14 13.00 4.64
C PHE A 76 -5.07 11.47 4.82
N THR A 77 -5.01 10.99 6.06
CA THR A 77 -4.95 9.56 6.38
C THR A 77 -6.17 8.80 5.85
N LEU A 78 -7.37 9.31 6.09
CA LEU A 78 -8.61 8.68 5.62
C LEU A 78 -8.71 8.65 4.10
N ARG A 79 -8.37 9.77 3.44
CA ARG A 79 -8.37 9.86 1.96
C ARG A 79 -7.32 8.94 1.35
N TYR A 80 -6.13 8.87 1.95
CA TYR A 80 -5.08 8.02 1.43
C TYR A 80 -5.46 6.54 1.56
N LEU A 81 -5.97 6.14 2.72
CA LEU A 81 -6.47 4.79 2.95
C LEU A 81 -7.61 4.43 1.99
N SER A 82 -8.60 5.32 1.80
CA SER A 82 -9.72 5.05 0.89
C SER A 82 -9.26 4.88 -0.55
N LEU A 83 -8.39 5.76 -1.05
CA LEU A 83 -7.83 5.64 -2.41
C LEU A 83 -7.06 4.32 -2.60
N THR A 84 -6.25 3.93 -1.62
CA THR A 84 -5.52 2.66 -1.66
C THR A 84 -6.46 1.46 -1.74
N TYR A 85 -7.51 1.41 -0.91
CA TYR A 85 -8.45 0.29 -0.94
C TYR A 85 -9.36 0.26 -2.17
N ILE A 86 -9.75 1.43 -2.71
CA ILE A 86 -10.47 1.51 -3.99
C ILE A 86 -9.60 0.91 -5.10
N ALA A 87 -8.31 1.27 -5.17
CA ALA A 87 -7.39 0.73 -6.17
C ALA A 87 -7.22 -0.79 -6.04
N ILE A 88 -7.05 -1.32 -4.82
CA ILE A 88 -6.98 -2.76 -4.55
C ILE A 88 -8.28 -3.45 -4.97
N GLY A 89 -9.43 -2.85 -4.69
CA GLY A 89 -10.73 -3.35 -5.10
C GLY A 89 -10.87 -3.45 -6.62
N ILE A 90 -10.53 -2.39 -7.35
CA ILE A 90 -10.53 -2.38 -8.83
C ILE A 90 -9.61 -3.48 -9.37
N TYR A 91 -8.41 -3.60 -8.84
CA TYR A 91 -7.45 -4.64 -9.23
C TYR A 91 -7.98 -6.05 -8.96
N SER A 92 -8.61 -6.27 -7.81
CA SER A 92 -9.21 -7.56 -7.44
C SER A 92 -10.37 -7.92 -8.37
N MET A 93 -11.21 -6.95 -8.74
CA MET A 93 -12.30 -7.16 -9.72
C MET A 93 -11.76 -7.51 -11.11
N TRP A 94 -10.70 -6.81 -11.55
CA TRP A 94 -10.00 -7.13 -12.80
C TRP A 94 -9.42 -8.56 -12.80
N MET A 95 -8.86 -8.97 -11.68
CA MET A 95 -8.28 -10.30 -11.47
C MET A 95 -9.36 -11.40 -11.49
N LEU A 96 -10.54 -11.16 -10.89
CA LEU A 96 -11.66 -12.11 -10.81
C LEU A 96 -12.56 -12.14 -12.06
N THR A 97 -12.40 -11.17 -12.97
CA THR A 97 -13.16 -11.06 -14.22
C THR A 97 -13.32 -12.38 -15.00
N PRO A 98 -12.27 -13.19 -15.27
CA PRO A 98 -12.43 -14.45 -16.00
C PRO A 98 -13.35 -15.46 -15.29
N GLU A 99 -13.29 -15.55 -13.97
CA GLU A 99 -14.11 -16.49 -13.18
C GLU A 99 -15.59 -16.08 -13.18
N VAL A 100 -15.86 -14.78 -13.03
CA VAL A 100 -17.23 -14.23 -13.11
C VAL A 100 -17.82 -14.44 -14.51
N LEU A 101 -17.01 -14.26 -15.55
CA LEU A 101 -17.42 -14.48 -16.94
C LEU A 101 -17.70 -15.96 -17.24
N ASP A 102 -16.95 -16.89 -16.66
CA ASP A 102 -17.20 -18.33 -16.82
C ASP A 102 -18.53 -18.77 -16.16
N ILE A 103 -18.96 -18.12 -15.08
CA ILE A 103 -20.27 -18.37 -14.44
C ILE A 103 -21.41 -17.76 -15.26
N MET A 104 -21.28 -16.51 -15.72
CA MET A 104 -22.35 -15.81 -16.43
C MET A 104 -22.51 -16.25 -17.90
N SER A 105 -21.40 -16.59 -18.56
CA SER A 105 -21.36 -16.96 -19.97
C SER A 105 -20.32 -18.07 -20.18
N PRO A 106 -20.68 -19.32 -19.81
CA PRO A 106 -19.79 -20.46 -19.92
C PRO A 106 -19.47 -20.76 -21.39
N MET A 107 -18.18 -20.88 -21.70
CA MET A 107 -17.68 -21.33 -23.01
C MET A 107 -17.27 -22.79 -22.94
N ASN A 108 -17.22 -23.45 -24.10
CA ASN A 108 -16.82 -24.86 -24.20
C ASN A 108 -15.35 -25.10 -23.80
N GLU A 109 -14.52 -24.06 -23.86
CA GLU A 109 -13.17 -24.03 -23.30
C GLU A 109 -13.08 -22.98 -22.19
N SER A 110 -12.41 -23.32 -21.08
CA SER A 110 -12.20 -22.43 -19.94
C SER A 110 -11.34 -21.23 -20.33
N ARG A 111 -11.76 -20.01 -19.93
CA ARG A 111 -10.99 -18.79 -20.22
C ARG A 111 -9.63 -18.83 -19.51
N PRO A 112 -8.55 -18.28 -20.12
CA PRO A 112 -7.25 -18.20 -19.45
C PRO A 112 -7.38 -17.39 -18.16
N ARG A 113 -7.03 -18.02 -17.03
CA ARG A 113 -7.10 -17.40 -15.71
C ARG A 113 -6.01 -16.34 -15.60
N ARG A 114 -6.39 -15.11 -15.25
CA ARG A 114 -5.45 -14.01 -15.03
C ARG A 114 -4.78 -14.20 -13.67
N GLN A 115 -3.50 -14.54 -13.64
CA GLN A 115 -2.71 -14.46 -12.42
C GLN A 115 -2.13 -13.05 -12.28
N PRO A 116 -2.18 -12.44 -11.08
CA PRO A 116 -1.61 -11.12 -10.81
C PRO A 116 -0.09 -11.11 -10.98
N ILE A 117 0.52 -12.30 -10.89
CA ILE A 117 1.94 -12.51 -11.06
C ILE A 117 2.10 -13.79 -11.88
N ASP A 118 2.70 -13.68 -13.07
CA ASP A 118 3.03 -14.84 -13.92
C ASP A 118 4.29 -15.51 -13.33
N ILE A 119 4.12 -16.10 -12.14
CA ILE A 119 5.14 -16.92 -11.50
C ILE A 119 4.88 -18.32 -12.00
N GLN A 120 5.70 -18.80 -12.92
CA GLN A 120 5.77 -20.24 -13.19
C GLN A 120 6.21 -20.93 -11.91
N PHE A 121 5.25 -21.31 -11.07
CA PHE A 121 5.55 -22.09 -9.88
C PHE A 121 6.02 -23.46 -10.38
N VAL A 122 7.19 -23.90 -9.93
CA VAL A 122 7.74 -25.25 -10.19
C VAL A 122 6.82 -26.37 -9.63
N VAL A 123 5.69 -26.01 -9.03
CA VAL A 123 4.72 -26.88 -8.36
C VAL A 123 3.36 -26.74 -9.07
N ASN A 124 2.79 -27.86 -9.54
CA ASN A 124 1.50 -27.97 -10.26
C ASN A 124 0.49 -26.85 -9.91
N GLU A 125 0.42 -25.85 -10.78
CA GLU A 125 -0.38 -24.62 -10.59
C GLU A 125 -1.87 -24.90 -10.41
N GLU A 126 -2.40 -25.96 -11.03
CA GLU A 126 -3.82 -26.29 -10.97
C GLU A 126 -4.29 -26.77 -9.60
N ARG A 127 -3.43 -27.45 -8.82
CA ARG A 127 -3.83 -28.08 -7.55
C ARG A 127 -3.85 -27.07 -6.37
N TYR A 128 -3.03 -26.03 -6.44
CA TYR A 128 -2.87 -25.03 -5.37
C TYR A 128 -3.40 -23.65 -5.74
N PHE A 129 -4.01 -23.49 -6.93
CA PHE A 129 -4.51 -22.23 -7.44
C PHE A 129 -5.32 -21.42 -6.41
N TYR A 130 -6.34 -22.02 -5.79
CA TYR A 130 -7.19 -21.33 -4.81
C TYR A 130 -6.43 -20.91 -3.54
N VAL A 131 -5.46 -21.72 -3.11
CA VAL A 131 -4.63 -21.41 -1.93
C VAL A 131 -3.72 -20.22 -2.23
N VAL A 132 -3.05 -20.24 -3.38
CA VAL A 132 -2.19 -19.13 -3.83
C VAL A 132 -3.00 -17.86 -4.02
N ARG A 133 -4.20 -17.97 -4.62
CA ARG A 133 -5.14 -16.86 -4.81
C ARG A 133 -5.53 -16.22 -3.49
N TYR A 134 -5.93 -17.05 -2.52
CA TYR A 134 -6.32 -16.60 -1.19
C TYR A 134 -5.17 -15.91 -0.45
N GLN A 135 -3.98 -16.52 -0.45
CA GLN A 135 -2.77 -15.91 0.11
C GLN A 135 -2.45 -14.57 -0.55
N THR A 136 -2.56 -14.51 -1.88
CA THR A 136 -2.33 -13.28 -2.65
C THR A 136 -3.31 -12.18 -2.25
N CYS A 137 -4.61 -12.48 -2.13
CA CYS A 137 -5.60 -11.52 -1.64
C CYS A 137 -5.28 -11.02 -0.22
N LEU A 138 -4.90 -11.92 0.69
CA LEU A 138 -4.50 -11.52 2.05
C LEU A 138 -3.30 -10.57 2.05
N VAL A 139 -2.28 -10.89 1.25
CA VAL A 139 -1.09 -10.03 1.10
C VAL A 139 -1.47 -8.66 0.55
N PHE A 140 -2.33 -8.61 -0.47
CA PHE A 140 -2.83 -7.34 -1.04
C PHE A 140 -3.65 -6.51 -0.07
N VAL A 141 -4.27 -7.09 0.96
CA VAL A 141 -4.99 -6.34 2.00
C VAL A 141 -4.02 -5.88 3.11
N ILE A 142 -3.12 -6.74 3.55
CA ILE A 142 -2.27 -6.50 4.73
C ILE A 142 -1.10 -5.55 4.42
N LEU A 143 -0.37 -5.76 3.32
CA LEU A 143 0.82 -4.96 3.02
C LEU A 143 0.50 -3.47 2.85
N PRO A 144 -0.55 -3.07 2.11
CA PRO A 144 -0.89 -1.67 1.95
C PRO A 144 -1.35 -1.03 3.26
N LEU A 145 -2.02 -1.78 4.14
CA LEU A 145 -2.39 -1.26 5.46
C LEU A 145 -1.16 -0.87 6.29
N ILE A 146 -0.15 -1.74 6.34
CA ILE A 146 1.11 -1.47 7.05
C ILE A 146 1.82 -0.28 6.42
N TYR A 147 1.88 -0.22 5.08
CA TYR A 147 2.54 0.86 4.35
C TYR A 147 1.86 2.22 4.56
N VAL A 148 0.54 2.27 4.43
CA VAL A 148 -0.27 3.46 4.64
C VAL A 148 -0.14 3.92 6.08
N GLY A 149 -0.31 3.01 7.06
CA GLY A 149 -0.17 3.32 8.48
C GLY A 149 1.22 3.88 8.81
N CYS A 150 2.28 3.32 8.24
CA CYS A 150 3.61 3.89 8.37
C CYS A 150 3.65 5.32 7.80
N SER A 151 3.29 5.50 6.54
CA SER A 151 3.38 6.80 5.85
C SER A 151 2.58 7.90 6.57
N THR A 152 1.38 7.58 7.04
CA THR A 152 0.49 8.54 7.70
C THR A 152 0.97 8.92 9.10
N LEU A 153 1.60 8.02 9.84
CA LEU A 153 2.24 8.36 11.12
C LEU A 153 3.31 9.45 10.96
N PHE A 154 4.09 9.43 9.87
CA PHE A 154 5.07 10.48 9.59
C PHE A 154 4.39 11.82 9.29
N VAL A 155 3.30 11.79 8.51
CA VAL A 155 2.50 12.98 8.22
C VAL A 155 1.88 13.56 9.49
N THR A 156 1.34 12.74 10.40
CA THR A 156 0.78 13.18 11.67
C THR A 156 1.82 13.86 12.55
N LEU A 157 3.00 13.28 12.69
CA LEU A 157 4.10 13.89 13.46
C LEU A 157 4.56 15.21 12.82
N THR A 158 4.63 15.25 11.49
CA THR A 158 5.00 16.48 10.75
C THR A 158 3.96 17.58 10.95
N GLN A 159 2.66 17.24 10.84
CA GLN A 159 1.57 18.19 11.09
C GLN A 159 1.54 18.69 12.53
N HIS A 160 1.85 17.83 13.51
CA HIS A 160 2.02 18.24 14.91
C HIS A 160 3.13 19.29 15.06
N VAL A 161 4.30 19.04 14.47
CA VAL A 161 5.42 20.00 14.50
C VAL A 161 5.06 21.30 13.77
N CYS A 162 4.43 21.24 12.60
CA CYS A 162 3.97 22.43 11.88
C CYS A 162 2.97 23.25 12.71
N GLY A 163 2.03 22.58 13.39
CA GLY A 163 1.09 23.22 14.31
C GLY A 163 1.83 23.94 15.43
N MET A 164 2.77 23.26 16.10
CA MET A 164 3.60 23.84 17.16
C MET A 164 4.42 25.05 16.67
N CYS A 165 5.02 24.98 15.49
CA CYS A 165 5.74 26.12 14.90
C CYS A 165 4.81 27.32 14.64
N LYS A 166 3.58 27.05 14.19
CA LYS A 166 2.56 28.08 13.94
C LYS A 166 2.02 28.72 15.24
N LEU A 167 2.20 28.07 16.39
CA LEU A 167 1.90 28.69 17.69
C LEU A 167 2.96 29.73 18.09
N MET A 168 4.22 29.53 17.66
CA MET A 168 5.36 30.36 18.09
C MET A 168 5.61 31.59 17.20
N GLY A 169 5.02 31.65 16.02
CA GLY A 169 5.17 32.76 15.06
C GLY A 169 3.87 33.48 14.81
#